data_AF-A0A0U2SHI5-F1
#
_entry.id   AF-A0A0U2SHI5-F1
#
_cell.length_a   1.000
_cell.length_b   1.000
_cell.length_c   1.000
_cell.angle_alpha   90.00
_cell.angle_beta   90.00
_cell.angle_gamma   90.00
#
_symmetry.space_group_name_H-M   'P 1'
#
loop_
_entity.id
_entity.type
_entity.pdbx_description
1 polymer ?
#
loop_
_entity_poly.entity_id
_entity_poly.type
_entity_poly.pdbx_seq_one_letter_code
_entity_poly.pdbx_strand_id
1 'polypeptide(L)'
;MSEQKLEIFNVLNFLNSGYELEDILKEGNFGTFPSAEDCINYLVENGYLSGEGETISAESISKKYTVAQLKELLKENGLKVSGKKQELVERLLPVLGESSGDYELTEKAKEFIEENQWIDLYMFALVAFRFDDYETYVKASAEDDVQTALKFCDEIISRALMSNQFLVFIDALSAKAHVYAYDGDYESFLDYDLQRFILGLNPIMDLDAQTYASYDIINAANVINLKNVTERFNFGSLKKRFDQIWAKSHIKSITVPKKTSYKFLQKALSGADIEELNFDLREKYFNKKYGI
;
A
#
# COMPACT_ATOMS: atom_id res chain seq x y z
N MET A 1 -3.41 -19.03 2.66
CA MET A 1 -4.18 -18.85 3.91
C MET A 1 -3.92 -17.47 4.50
N SER A 2 -2.67 -17.04 4.65
CA SER A 2 -2.27 -15.70 5.09
C SER A 2 -2.64 -14.59 4.09
N GLU A 3 -2.30 -14.72 2.80
CA GLU A 3 -2.70 -13.73 1.79
C GLU A 3 -4.24 -13.57 1.66
N GLN A 4 -4.97 -14.68 1.82
CA GLN A 4 -6.44 -14.64 1.86
C GLN A 4 -6.97 -13.90 3.09
N LYS A 5 -6.27 -13.99 4.23
CA LYS A 5 -6.59 -13.23 5.45
C LYS A 5 -6.42 -11.73 5.23
N LEU A 6 -5.37 -11.30 4.52
CA LEU A 6 -5.17 -9.91 4.11
C LEU A 6 -6.34 -9.43 3.24
N GLU A 7 -6.74 -10.20 2.24
CA GLU A 7 -7.89 -9.84 1.38
C GLU A 7 -9.21 -9.74 2.16
N ILE A 8 -9.48 -10.71 3.05
CA ILE A 8 -10.66 -10.68 3.93
C ILE A 8 -10.64 -9.43 4.82
N PHE A 9 -9.51 -9.11 5.45
CA PHE A 9 -9.38 -7.92 6.28
C PHE A 9 -9.65 -6.65 5.47
N ASN A 10 -9.10 -6.54 4.26
CA ASN A 10 -9.28 -5.36 3.41
C ASN A 10 -10.75 -5.10 3.09
N VAL A 11 -11.48 -6.15 2.69
CA VAL A 11 -12.91 -6.04 2.37
C VAL A 11 -13.71 -5.65 3.60
N LEU A 12 -13.49 -6.33 4.72
CA LEU A 12 -14.24 -6.05 5.95
C LEU A 12 -13.92 -4.66 6.51
N ASN A 13 -12.65 -4.23 6.50
CA ASN A 13 -12.24 -2.92 6.98
C ASN A 13 -12.77 -1.78 6.08
N PHE A 14 -12.84 -2.03 4.77
CA PHE A 14 -13.45 -1.09 3.81
C PHE A 14 -14.94 -0.89 4.10
N LEU A 15 -15.71 -1.98 4.26
CA LEU A 15 -17.12 -1.89 4.66
C LEU A 15 -17.29 -1.22 6.03
N ASN A 16 -16.41 -1.54 6.99
CA ASN A 16 -16.43 -0.94 8.33
C ASN A 16 -16.18 0.58 8.31
N SER A 17 -15.49 1.06 7.29
CA SER A 17 -15.25 2.49 7.05
C SER A 17 -16.44 3.21 6.42
N GLY A 18 -17.56 2.50 6.18
CA GLY A 18 -18.82 3.06 5.67
C GLY A 18 -18.88 3.15 4.15
N TYR A 19 -18.01 2.44 3.43
CA TYR A 19 -18.11 2.32 1.98
C TYR A 19 -19.07 1.21 1.58
N GLU A 20 -19.63 1.34 0.37
CA GLU A 20 -20.62 0.40 -0.15
C GLU A 20 -19.95 -0.82 -0.79
N LEU A 21 -20.64 -1.96 -0.76
CA LEU A 21 -20.09 -3.19 -1.35
C LEU A 21 -19.86 -3.09 -2.86
N GLU A 22 -20.69 -2.31 -3.55
CA GLU A 22 -20.55 -2.06 -4.98
C GLU A 22 -19.21 -1.42 -5.35
N ASP A 23 -18.63 -0.63 -4.45
CA ASP A 23 -17.33 0.02 -4.68
C ASP A 23 -16.22 -1.04 -4.70
N ILE A 24 -16.29 -2.03 -3.79
CA ILE A 24 -15.37 -3.18 -3.78
C ILE A 24 -15.49 -4.02 -5.05
N LEU A 25 -16.71 -4.23 -5.56
CA LEU A 25 -16.95 -5.00 -6.79
C LEU A 25 -16.33 -4.33 -8.03
N LYS A 26 -16.28 -3.00 -8.05
CA LYS A 26 -15.79 -2.21 -9.19
C LYS A 26 -14.29 -1.97 -9.14
N GLU A 27 -13.71 -1.84 -7.95
CA GLU A 27 -12.32 -1.43 -7.76
C GLU A 27 -11.40 -2.57 -7.28
N GLY A 28 -11.96 -3.67 -6.76
CA GLY A 28 -11.20 -4.74 -6.12
C GLY A 28 -10.42 -5.62 -7.09
N ASN A 29 -9.11 -5.74 -6.86
CA ASN A 29 -8.27 -6.75 -7.48
C ASN A 29 -8.07 -7.91 -6.49
N PHE A 30 -8.80 -9.01 -6.71
CA PHE A 30 -8.79 -10.19 -5.83
C PHE A 30 -7.77 -11.20 -6.35
N GLY A 31 -6.72 -11.46 -5.56
CA GLY A 31 -5.66 -12.40 -5.91
C GLY A 31 -5.93 -13.81 -5.42
N THR A 32 -6.54 -13.97 -4.24
CA THR A 32 -6.84 -15.27 -3.64
C THR A 32 -8.26 -15.75 -3.87
N PHE A 33 -9.18 -14.83 -4.20
CA PHE A 33 -10.52 -15.16 -4.68
C PHE A 33 -10.61 -15.05 -6.20
N PRO A 34 -11.31 -15.96 -6.90
CA PRO A 34 -11.46 -15.87 -8.36
C PRO A 34 -12.25 -14.65 -8.82
N SER A 35 -13.11 -14.10 -7.95
CA SER A 35 -13.89 -12.90 -8.19
C SER A 35 -14.27 -12.21 -6.88
N ALA A 36 -14.76 -10.97 -6.98
CA ALA A 36 -15.32 -10.23 -5.87
C ALA A 36 -16.57 -10.91 -5.28
N GLU A 37 -17.39 -11.53 -6.14
CA GLU A 37 -18.57 -12.32 -5.75
C GLU A 37 -18.16 -13.54 -4.92
N ASP A 38 -17.09 -14.25 -5.30
CA ASP A 38 -16.57 -15.38 -4.53
C ASP A 38 -16.07 -14.94 -3.15
N CYS A 39 -15.46 -13.75 -3.05
CA CYS A 39 -15.06 -13.19 -1.77
C CYS A 39 -16.28 -12.91 -0.88
N ILE A 40 -17.32 -12.27 -1.42
CA ILE A 40 -18.56 -11.98 -0.67
C ILE A 40 -19.24 -13.27 -0.21
N ASN A 41 -19.38 -14.26 -1.11
CA ASN A 41 -19.95 -15.55 -0.78
C ASN A 41 -19.17 -16.22 0.35
N TYR A 42 -17.83 -16.19 0.29
CA TYR A 42 -16.99 -16.67 1.38
C TYR A 42 -17.27 -15.92 2.69
N LEU A 43 -17.38 -14.59 2.66
CA LEU A 43 -17.65 -13.79 3.86
C LEU A 43 -19.02 -14.11 4.48
N VAL A 44 -20.05 -14.35 3.67
CA VAL A 44 -21.39 -14.75 4.12
C VAL A 44 -21.37 -16.17 4.68
N GLU A 45 -20.81 -17.14 3.95
CA GLU A 45 -20.72 -18.53 4.38
C GLU A 45 -19.93 -18.69 5.69
N ASN A 46 -18.92 -17.86 5.89
CA ASN A 46 -18.13 -17.82 7.11
C ASN A 46 -18.71 -16.89 8.19
N GLY A 47 -19.87 -16.28 7.96
CA GLY A 47 -20.60 -15.49 8.95
C GLY A 47 -19.96 -14.14 9.30
N TYR A 48 -19.09 -13.60 8.44
CA TYR A 48 -18.57 -12.24 8.56
C TYR A 48 -19.57 -11.19 8.07
N LEU A 49 -20.37 -11.55 7.06
CA LEU A 49 -21.47 -10.72 6.58
C LEU A 49 -22.81 -11.39 6.88
N SER A 50 -23.79 -10.58 7.26
CA SER A 50 -25.20 -10.98 7.33
C SER A 50 -26.02 -10.11 6.39
N GLY A 51 -27.01 -10.72 5.78
CA GLY A 51 -27.87 -10.06 4.81
C GLY A 51 -28.29 -11.05 3.73
N GLU A 52 -29.43 -10.77 3.12
CA GLU A 52 -29.79 -11.42 1.87
C GLU A 52 -29.24 -10.52 0.78
N GLY A 53 -28.09 -10.89 0.20
CA GLY A 53 -27.82 -10.44 -1.15
C GLY A 53 -29.04 -10.83 -1.98
N GLU A 54 -29.77 -9.86 -2.56
CA GLU A 54 -30.74 -10.20 -3.58
C GLU A 54 -29.92 -10.86 -4.69
N THR A 55 -29.82 -12.19 -4.70
CA THR A 55 -29.56 -12.92 -5.92
C THR A 55 -30.73 -12.54 -6.79
N ILE A 56 -30.49 -11.57 -7.68
CA ILE A 56 -31.50 -11.10 -8.60
C ILE A 56 -31.79 -12.26 -9.55
N SER A 57 -32.72 -13.11 -9.13
CA SER A 57 -33.17 -14.26 -9.89
C SER A 57 -34.03 -13.78 -11.06
N ALA A 58 -34.09 -14.60 -12.12
CA ALA A 58 -35.00 -14.32 -13.22
C ALA A 58 -36.45 -14.16 -12.73
N GLU A 59 -36.81 -14.86 -11.65
CA GLU A 59 -38.13 -14.79 -11.05
C GLU A 59 -38.38 -13.48 -10.30
N SER A 60 -37.38 -12.93 -9.60
CA SER A 60 -37.53 -11.62 -8.93
C SER A 60 -37.63 -10.48 -9.95
N ILE A 61 -36.76 -10.44 -10.97
CA ILE A 61 -36.84 -9.45 -12.06
C ILE A 61 -38.19 -9.56 -12.78
N SER A 62 -38.62 -10.78 -13.10
CA SER A 62 -39.88 -11.01 -13.80
C SER A 62 -41.09 -10.54 -12.96
N LYS A 63 -41.04 -10.64 -11.63
CA LYS A 63 -42.10 -10.11 -10.76
C LYS A 63 -42.04 -8.59 -10.60
N LYS A 64 -40.84 -8.02 -10.49
CA LYS A 64 -40.60 -6.60 -10.22
C LYS A 64 -40.90 -5.69 -11.43
N TYR A 65 -40.61 -6.17 -12.65
CA TYR A 65 -40.70 -5.35 -13.85
C TYR A 65 -41.71 -5.86 -14.88
N THR A 66 -42.41 -4.92 -15.51
CA THR A 66 -43.25 -5.17 -16.68
C THR A 66 -42.40 -5.30 -17.95
N VAL A 67 -42.96 -5.88 -19.00
CA VAL A 67 -42.27 -6.02 -20.31
C VAL A 67 -41.84 -4.66 -20.87
N ALA A 68 -42.61 -3.59 -20.63
CA ALA A 68 -42.24 -2.25 -21.07
C ALA A 68 -40.99 -1.74 -20.33
N GLN A 69 -40.98 -1.85 -19.01
CA GLN A 69 -39.84 -1.46 -18.16
C GLN A 69 -38.58 -2.28 -18.46
N LEU A 70 -38.72 -3.59 -18.69
CA LEU A 70 -37.58 -4.44 -19.09
C LEU A 70 -36.97 -4.00 -20.42
N LYS A 71 -37.80 -3.59 -21.40
CA LYS A 71 -37.30 -3.09 -22.68
C LYS A 71 -36.62 -1.74 -22.55
N GLU A 72 -37.10 -0.90 -21.65
CA GLU A 72 -36.52 0.40 -21.36
C GLU A 72 -35.14 0.24 -20.72
N LEU A 73 -35.03 -0.56 -19.66
CA LEU A 73 -33.76 -0.93 -19.03
C LEU A 73 -32.77 -1.55 -20.02
N LEU A 74 -33.24 -2.48 -20.89
CA LEU A 74 -32.39 -3.05 -21.94
C LEU A 74 -31.89 -1.98 -22.92
N LYS A 75 -32.74 -1.03 -23.29
CA LYS A 75 -32.38 0.05 -24.22
C LYS A 75 -31.35 1.00 -23.61
N GLU A 76 -31.53 1.36 -22.33
CA GLU A 76 -30.60 2.19 -21.57
C GLU A 76 -29.21 1.55 -21.46
N ASN A 77 -29.17 0.22 -21.32
CA ASN A 77 -27.95 -0.57 -21.27
C ASN A 77 -27.43 -1.01 -22.65
N GLY A 78 -27.97 -0.47 -23.76
CA GLY A 78 -27.52 -0.78 -25.13
C GLY A 78 -27.78 -2.22 -25.60
N LEU A 79 -28.66 -2.96 -24.90
CA LEU A 79 -28.99 -4.35 -25.18
C LEU A 79 -30.22 -4.50 -26.10
N LYS A 80 -30.32 -5.66 -26.74
CA LYS A 80 -31.43 -5.99 -27.66
C LYS A 80 -32.77 -6.06 -26.90
N VAL A 81 -33.75 -5.29 -27.37
CA VAL A 81 -35.10 -5.17 -26.73
C VAL A 81 -36.18 -6.10 -27.29
N SER A 82 -35.84 -6.95 -28.27
CA SER A 82 -36.77 -7.93 -28.85
C SER A 82 -36.77 -9.23 -28.04
N GLY A 83 -37.92 -9.89 -27.93
CA GLY A 83 -38.03 -11.23 -27.33
C GLY A 83 -39.24 -11.39 -26.42
N LYS A 84 -39.43 -12.61 -25.90
CA LYS A 84 -40.40 -12.91 -24.84
C LYS A 84 -39.90 -12.38 -23.49
N LYS A 85 -40.81 -12.19 -22.52
CA LYS A 85 -40.46 -11.63 -21.20
C LYS A 85 -39.28 -12.35 -20.53
N GLN A 86 -39.28 -13.69 -20.52
CA GLN A 86 -38.16 -14.48 -19.98
C GLN A 86 -36.83 -14.17 -20.67
N GLU A 87 -36.81 -14.08 -22.01
CA GLU A 87 -35.60 -13.76 -22.76
C GLU A 87 -35.10 -12.33 -22.50
N LEU A 88 -35.98 -11.39 -22.13
CA LEU A 88 -35.59 -10.03 -21.72
C LEU A 88 -34.98 -10.04 -20.32
N VAL A 89 -35.56 -10.82 -19.42
CA VAL A 89 -35.09 -11.01 -18.04
C VAL A 89 -33.71 -11.66 -18.01
N GLU A 90 -33.51 -12.75 -18.73
CA GLU A 90 -32.20 -13.44 -18.84
C GLU A 90 -31.10 -12.51 -19.35
N ARG A 91 -31.47 -11.55 -20.21
CA ARG A 91 -30.54 -10.59 -20.80
C ARG A 91 -30.22 -9.43 -19.86
N LEU A 92 -31.14 -9.10 -18.96
CA LEU A 92 -30.94 -8.12 -17.89
C LEU A 92 -30.29 -8.73 -16.64
N LEU A 93 -30.34 -10.05 -16.46
CA LEU A 93 -29.77 -10.72 -15.29
C LEU A 93 -28.32 -10.32 -15.01
N PRO A 94 -27.42 -10.28 -16.01
CA PRO A 94 -26.02 -9.89 -15.79
C PRO A 94 -25.83 -8.39 -15.61
N VAL A 95 -26.82 -7.57 -15.97
CA VAL A 95 -26.77 -6.10 -15.93
C VAL A 95 -27.35 -5.56 -14.63
N LEU A 96 -28.45 -6.15 -14.18
CA LEU A 96 -29.08 -5.84 -12.92
C LEU A 96 -28.45 -6.63 -11.77
N GLY A 97 -27.84 -7.78 -12.06
CA GLY A 97 -27.13 -8.62 -11.09
C GLY A 97 -25.78 -8.08 -10.64
N GLU A 98 -25.53 -6.77 -10.78
CA GLU A 98 -24.60 -6.11 -9.87
C GLU A 98 -25.24 -6.22 -8.48
N SER A 99 -24.64 -7.06 -7.63
CA SER A 99 -25.13 -7.44 -6.32
C SER A 99 -25.14 -6.25 -5.37
N SER A 100 -26.18 -5.42 -5.48
CA SER A 100 -26.57 -4.45 -4.46
C SER A 100 -27.22 -5.20 -3.28
N GLY A 101 -26.46 -6.05 -2.60
CA GLY A 101 -26.91 -6.67 -1.37
C GLY A 101 -26.76 -5.70 -0.21
N ASP A 102 -27.82 -5.52 0.58
CA ASP A 102 -27.73 -4.88 1.89
C ASP A 102 -27.01 -5.85 2.84
N TYR A 103 -25.68 -5.87 2.74
CA TYR A 103 -24.82 -6.66 3.63
C TYR A 103 -24.38 -5.81 4.80
N GLU A 104 -24.55 -6.35 6.00
CA GLU A 104 -24.09 -5.76 7.24
C GLU A 104 -22.95 -6.59 7.84
N LEU A 105 -21.99 -5.91 8.46
CA LEU A 105 -20.94 -6.57 9.25
C LEU A 105 -21.55 -7.22 10.49
N THR A 106 -21.28 -8.51 10.66
CA THR A 106 -21.64 -9.22 11.89
C THR A 106 -20.68 -8.85 13.03
N GLU A 107 -21.03 -9.21 14.27
CA GLU A 107 -20.10 -9.09 15.41
C GLU A 107 -18.80 -9.89 15.18
N LYS A 108 -18.89 -11.05 14.52
CA LYS A 108 -17.70 -11.85 14.15
C LYS A 108 -16.76 -11.07 13.22
N ALA A 109 -17.29 -10.30 12.28
CA ALA A 109 -16.44 -9.46 11.42
C ALA A 109 -15.79 -8.32 12.19
N LYS A 110 -16.52 -7.68 13.10
CA LYS A 110 -15.97 -6.61 13.95
C LYS A 110 -14.86 -7.15 14.85
N GLU A 111 -15.09 -8.28 15.52
CA GLU A 111 -14.07 -8.98 16.32
C GLU A 111 -12.84 -9.33 15.47
N PHE A 112 -13.05 -9.86 14.25
CA PHE A 112 -11.95 -10.16 13.33
C PHE A 112 -11.14 -8.92 12.94
N ILE A 113 -11.79 -7.79 12.66
CA ILE A 113 -11.10 -6.53 12.35
C ILE A 113 -10.29 -6.07 13.57
N GLU A 114 -10.89 -6.08 14.76
CA GLU A 114 -10.23 -5.67 16.01
C GLU A 114 -9.00 -6.52 16.33
N GLU A 115 -9.11 -7.85 16.21
CA GLU A 115 -7.99 -8.78 16.45
C GLU A 115 -6.87 -8.66 15.40
N ASN A 116 -7.14 -8.02 14.26
CA ASN A 116 -6.22 -7.96 13.13
C ASN A 116 -5.89 -6.53 12.68
N GLN A 117 -6.04 -5.53 13.56
CA GLN A 117 -5.68 -4.14 13.27
C GLN A 117 -4.23 -3.95 12.80
N TRP A 118 -3.31 -4.82 13.22
CA TRP A 118 -1.94 -4.87 12.72
C TRP A 118 -1.83 -5.03 11.19
N ILE A 119 -2.87 -5.55 10.52
CA ILE A 119 -2.91 -5.66 9.06
C ILE A 119 -3.00 -4.26 8.41
N ASP A 120 -3.76 -3.34 9.00
CA ASP A 120 -3.84 -1.96 8.51
C ASP A 120 -2.47 -1.27 8.56
N LEU A 121 -1.76 -1.41 9.68
CA LEU A 121 -0.38 -0.95 9.82
C LEU A 121 0.53 -1.61 8.77
N TYR A 122 0.42 -2.93 8.56
CA TYR A 122 1.20 -3.62 7.55
C TYR A 122 0.97 -3.02 6.15
N MET A 123 -0.28 -2.77 5.78
CA MET A 123 -0.61 -2.17 4.48
C MET A 123 -0.07 -0.75 4.35
N PHE A 124 -0.08 0.01 5.44
CA PHE A 124 0.40 1.38 5.47
C PHE A 124 1.93 1.46 5.35
N ALA A 125 2.67 0.59 6.05
CA ALA A 125 4.11 0.76 6.26
C ALA A 125 5.01 -0.38 5.77
N LEU A 126 4.49 -1.61 5.66
CA LEU A 126 5.32 -2.83 5.57
C LEU A 126 5.12 -3.64 4.29
N VAL A 127 4.36 -3.14 3.30
CA VAL A 127 4.06 -3.84 2.03
C VAL A 127 5.30 -4.19 1.18
N ALA A 128 6.45 -3.59 1.47
CA ALA A 128 7.73 -3.98 0.86
C ALA A 128 8.24 -5.35 1.35
N PHE A 129 7.65 -5.89 2.42
CA PHE A 129 8.00 -7.18 3.02
C PHE A 129 6.86 -8.18 2.84
N ARG A 130 7.19 -9.46 2.95
CA ARG A 130 6.18 -10.51 2.81
C ARG A 130 5.22 -10.48 4.00
N PHE A 131 3.93 -10.49 3.70
CA PHE A 131 2.87 -10.53 4.71
C PHE A 131 3.06 -11.66 5.72
N ASP A 132 3.36 -12.88 5.25
CA ASP A 132 3.55 -14.07 6.09
C ASP A 132 4.68 -13.93 7.11
N ASP A 133 5.77 -13.25 6.72
CA ASP A 133 6.92 -13.02 7.58
C ASP A 133 6.51 -12.08 8.73
N TYR A 134 5.74 -11.03 8.43
CA TYR A 134 5.23 -10.11 9.44
C TYR A 134 4.14 -10.75 10.31
N GLU A 135 3.21 -11.52 9.74
CA GLU A 135 2.18 -12.23 10.51
C GLU A 135 2.82 -13.21 11.50
N THR A 136 3.86 -13.93 11.08
CA THR A 136 4.63 -14.81 11.98
C THR A 136 5.27 -14.00 13.11
N TYR A 137 5.78 -12.81 12.81
CA TYR A 137 6.40 -11.92 13.79
C TYR A 137 5.37 -11.41 14.82
N VAL A 138 4.20 -10.96 14.37
CA VAL A 138 3.09 -10.51 15.23
C VAL A 138 2.67 -11.62 16.19
N LYS A 139 2.48 -12.86 15.69
CA LYS A 139 2.10 -14.02 16.52
C LYS A 139 3.13 -14.37 17.60
N ALA A 140 4.39 -13.98 17.42
CA ALA A 140 5.48 -14.21 18.37
C ALA A 140 5.73 -13.02 19.31
N SER A 141 5.12 -11.86 19.05
CA SER A 141 5.30 -10.64 19.82
C SER A 141 4.35 -10.58 21.01
N ALA A 142 4.80 -9.93 22.08
CA ALA A 142 3.97 -9.57 23.23
C ALA A 142 3.79 -8.04 23.35
N GLU A 143 4.29 -7.29 22.38
CA GLU A 143 4.21 -5.83 22.32
C GLU A 143 2.95 -5.40 21.55
N ASP A 144 2.62 -4.11 21.61
CA ASP A 144 1.62 -3.51 20.73
C ASP A 144 2.05 -3.54 19.25
N ASP A 145 1.11 -3.25 18.35
CA ASP A 145 1.31 -3.33 16.89
C ASP A 145 2.46 -2.42 16.40
N VAL A 146 2.56 -1.21 16.94
CA VAL A 146 3.59 -0.23 16.54
C VAL A 146 4.97 -0.70 16.97
N GLN A 147 5.13 -1.08 18.25
CA GLN A 147 6.41 -1.59 18.76
C GLN A 147 6.81 -2.91 18.08
N THR A 148 5.84 -3.77 17.78
CA THR A 148 6.06 -5.00 17.02
C THR A 148 6.60 -4.69 15.61
N ALA A 149 5.99 -3.75 14.90
CA ALA A 149 6.45 -3.32 13.57
C ALA A 149 7.83 -2.65 13.58
N LEU A 150 8.12 -1.81 14.59
CA LEU A 150 9.43 -1.18 14.75
C LEU A 150 10.53 -2.23 14.98
N LYS A 151 10.29 -3.22 15.85
CA LYS A 151 11.23 -4.31 16.10
C LYS A 151 11.42 -5.19 14.86
N PHE A 152 10.35 -5.48 14.13
CA PHE A 152 10.42 -6.19 12.85
C PHE A 152 11.34 -5.46 11.85
N CYS A 153 11.19 -4.14 11.71
CA CYS A 153 12.08 -3.32 10.87
C CYS A 153 13.53 -3.37 11.36
N ASP A 154 13.77 -3.27 12.67
CA ASP A 154 15.12 -3.31 13.24
C ASP A 154 15.84 -4.65 13.02
N GLU A 155 15.11 -5.76 13.07
CA GLU A 155 15.64 -7.08 12.73
C GLU A 155 15.97 -7.20 11.23
N ILE A 156 15.12 -6.67 10.34
CA ILE A 156 15.42 -6.64 8.90
C ILE A 156 16.64 -5.77 8.61
N ILE A 157 16.71 -4.57 9.20
CA ILE A 157 17.86 -3.65 9.09
C ILE A 157 19.14 -4.38 9.49
N SER A 158 19.11 -5.06 10.65
CA SER A 158 20.26 -5.79 11.18
C SER A 158 20.69 -6.94 10.28
N ARG A 159 19.74 -7.75 9.78
CA ARG A 159 20.02 -8.85 8.84
C ARG A 159 20.57 -8.35 7.51
N ALA A 160 19.95 -7.31 6.94
CA ALA A 160 20.37 -6.71 5.68
C ALA A 160 21.80 -6.13 5.76
N LEU A 161 22.16 -5.52 6.90
CA LEU A 161 23.53 -5.09 7.18
C LEU A 161 24.53 -6.26 7.22
N MET A 162 24.18 -7.36 7.89
CA MET A 162 25.05 -8.54 7.97
C MET A 162 25.22 -9.26 6.62
N SER A 163 24.17 -9.24 5.78
CA SER A 163 24.14 -9.93 4.49
C SER A 163 24.47 -9.04 3.30
N ASN A 164 24.87 -7.78 3.51
CA ASN A 164 25.18 -6.80 2.48
C ASN A 164 24.03 -6.61 1.45
N GLN A 165 22.79 -6.54 1.93
CA GLN A 165 21.58 -6.37 1.12
C GLN A 165 21.08 -4.92 1.16
N PHE A 166 21.70 -4.05 0.37
CA PHE A 166 21.47 -2.61 0.48
C PHE A 166 20.02 -2.16 0.18
N LEU A 167 19.37 -2.73 -0.83
CA LEU A 167 17.98 -2.37 -1.17
C LEU A 167 17.02 -2.73 -0.02
N VAL A 168 17.13 -3.96 0.50
CA VAL A 168 16.34 -4.42 1.66
C VAL A 168 16.56 -3.51 2.88
N PHE A 169 17.80 -3.07 3.10
CA PHE A 169 18.14 -2.16 4.18
C PHE A 169 17.48 -0.78 4.01
N ILE A 170 17.52 -0.19 2.82
CA ILE A 170 16.87 1.10 2.53
C ILE A 170 15.34 1.00 2.62
N ASP A 171 14.77 -0.09 2.13
CA ASP A 171 13.32 -0.33 2.22
C ASP A 171 12.88 -0.51 3.67
N ALA A 172 13.70 -1.14 4.52
CA ALA A 172 13.41 -1.28 5.94
C ALA A 172 13.51 0.05 6.71
N LEU A 173 14.44 0.94 6.33
CA LEU A 173 14.46 2.31 6.86
C LEU A 173 13.22 3.09 6.45
N SER A 174 12.81 2.95 5.19
CA SER A 174 11.59 3.57 4.66
C SER A 174 10.35 3.08 5.42
N ALA A 175 10.21 1.76 5.55
CA ALA A 175 9.12 1.13 6.30
C ALA A 175 9.09 1.60 7.75
N LYS A 176 10.24 1.62 8.42
CA LYS A 176 10.37 2.12 9.79
C LYS A 176 9.91 3.57 9.93
N ALA A 177 10.25 4.44 8.96
CA ALA A 177 9.73 5.80 8.93
C ALA A 177 8.20 5.79 8.90
N HIS A 178 7.58 5.01 8.00
CA HIS A 178 6.13 4.95 7.86
C HIS A 178 5.44 4.38 9.12
N VAL A 179 6.05 3.44 9.84
CA VAL A 179 5.53 3.00 11.15
C VAL A 179 5.43 4.17 12.13
N TYR A 180 6.42 5.07 12.17
CA TYR A 180 6.32 6.28 12.99
C TYR A 180 5.24 7.25 12.50
N ALA A 181 5.07 7.41 11.19
CA ALA A 181 3.98 8.23 10.66
C ALA A 181 2.59 7.66 11.00
N TYR A 182 2.45 6.33 11.02
CA TYR A 182 1.23 5.65 11.46
C TYR A 182 0.90 5.99 12.92
N ASP A 183 1.92 6.02 13.78
CA ASP A 183 1.81 6.43 15.20
C ASP A 183 1.73 7.96 15.41
N GLY A 184 1.74 8.75 14.34
CA GLY A 184 1.72 10.22 14.40
C GLY A 184 3.04 10.88 14.84
N ASP A 185 4.12 10.11 15.01
CA ASP A 185 5.47 10.62 15.29
C ASP A 185 6.17 11.08 14.00
N TYR A 186 5.76 12.25 13.51
CA TYR A 186 6.36 12.84 12.31
C TYR A 186 7.79 13.33 12.51
N GLU A 187 8.25 13.47 13.76
CA GLU A 187 9.64 13.82 14.08
C GLU A 187 10.57 12.64 13.75
N SER A 188 10.21 11.43 14.22
CA SER A 188 10.94 10.20 13.92
C SER A 188 10.79 9.79 12.46
N PHE A 189 9.59 9.94 11.87
CA PHE A 189 9.40 9.76 10.43
C PHE A 189 10.40 10.59 9.63
N LEU A 190 10.48 11.90 9.91
CA LEU A 190 11.36 12.81 9.16
C LEU A 190 12.83 12.41 9.30
N ASP A 191 13.24 11.99 10.50
CA ASP A 191 14.61 11.56 10.76
C ASP A 191 15.00 10.32 9.93
N TYR A 192 14.15 9.29 9.90
CA TYR A 192 14.40 8.07 9.13
C TYR A 192 14.24 8.26 7.62
N ASP A 193 13.26 9.04 7.18
CA ASP A 193 13.04 9.30 5.74
C ASP A 193 14.13 10.23 5.16
N LEU A 194 14.70 11.13 5.97
CA LEU A 194 15.93 11.87 5.61
C LEU A 194 17.15 10.95 5.58
N GLN A 195 17.25 10.00 6.51
CA GLN A 195 18.34 9.02 6.53
C GLN A 195 18.33 8.18 5.26
N ARG A 196 17.13 7.73 4.84
CA ARG A 196 16.90 7.04 3.57
C ARG A 196 17.41 7.85 2.38
N PHE A 197 17.07 9.13 2.29
CA PHE A 197 17.56 10.03 1.23
C PHE A 197 19.10 10.17 1.25
N ILE A 198 19.68 10.36 2.43
CA ILE A 198 21.13 10.53 2.62
C ILE A 198 21.90 9.29 2.18
N LEU A 199 21.42 8.11 2.57
CA LEU A 199 22.01 6.81 2.24
C LEU A 199 21.74 6.45 0.77
N GLY A 200 20.64 6.96 0.21
CA GLY A 200 20.39 7.13 -1.23
C GLY A 200 21.64 7.55 -2.01
N LEU A 201 22.16 8.70 -1.60
CA LEU A 201 23.30 9.36 -2.22
C LEU A 201 24.65 8.78 -1.78
N ASN A 202 24.68 8.04 -0.66
CA ASN A 202 25.89 7.53 -0.05
C ASN A 202 25.67 6.12 0.51
N PRO A 203 25.57 5.09 -0.35
CA PRO A 203 25.41 3.72 0.07
C PRO A 203 26.53 3.30 1.04
N ILE A 204 26.16 2.63 2.13
CA ILE A 204 27.09 2.15 3.17
C ILE A 204 27.50 0.69 2.97
N MET A 205 26.93 0.05 1.95
CA MET A 205 27.18 -1.31 1.51
C MET A 205 27.67 -1.29 0.07
N ASP A 206 28.38 -2.32 -0.34
CA ASP A 206 28.80 -2.47 -1.72
C ASP A 206 27.58 -2.80 -2.58
N LEU A 207 27.43 -2.06 -3.69
CA LEU A 207 26.40 -2.33 -4.69
C LEU A 207 26.98 -3.22 -5.77
N ASP A 208 26.39 -4.39 -5.99
CA ASP A 208 26.69 -5.18 -7.17
C ASP A 208 26.17 -4.49 -8.45
N ALA A 209 26.64 -4.94 -9.61
CA ALA A 209 26.30 -4.34 -10.90
C ALA A 209 24.79 -4.39 -11.21
N GLN A 210 24.10 -5.44 -10.74
CA GLN A 210 22.66 -5.59 -10.97
C GLN A 210 21.87 -4.58 -10.13
N THR A 211 22.20 -4.48 -8.84
CA THR A 211 21.65 -3.51 -7.90
C THR A 211 21.90 -2.10 -8.41
N TYR A 212 23.11 -1.80 -8.88
CA TYR A 212 23.46 -0.51 -9.45
C TYR A 212 22.55 -0.10 -10.63
N ALA A 213 22.26 -1.03 -11.53
CA ALA A 213 21.52 -0.76 -12.76
C ALA A 213 20.05 -0.39 -12.50
N SER A 214 19.43 -0.95 -11.47
CA SER A 214 18.02 -0.71 -11.12
C SER A 214 17.82 0.24 -9.94
N TYR A 215 18.90 0.68 -9.28
CA TYR A 215 18.82 1.46 -8.05
C TYR A 215 18.56 2.95 -8.30
N ASP A 216 17.43 3.47 -7.81
CA ASP A 216 17.17 4.91 -7.80
C ASP A 216 17.91 5.62 -6.66
N ILE A 217 18.93 6.42 -7.01
CA ILE A 217 19.75 7.18 -6.07
C ILE A 217 18.90 8.14 -5.24
N ILE A 218 18.00 8.87 -5.92
CA ILE A 218 16.91 9.64 -5.32
C ILE A 218 15.61 8.94 -5.70
N ASN A 219 14.87 8.50 -4.69
CA ASN A 219 13.56 7.88 -4.88
C ASN A 219 12.46 8.95 -4.85
N ALA A 220 11.57 8.94 -5.83
CA ALA A 220 10.51 9.94 -5.96
C ALA A 220 9.52 9.91 -4.79
N ALA A 221 9.10 8.72 -4.32
CA ALA A 221 8.17 8.59 -3.21
C ALA A 221 8.75 9.18 -1.91
N ASN A 222 10.03 8.93 -1.63
CA ASN A 222 10.76 9.54 -0.50
C ASN A 222 10.79 11.08 -0.60
N VAL A 223 10.99 11.65 -1.79
CA VAL A 223 10.93 13.11 -1.95
C VAL A 223 9.53 13.66 -1.69
N ILE A 224 8.49 13.00 -2.20
CA ILE A 224 7.08 13.38 -1.99
C ILE A 224 6.75 13.35 -0.50
N ASN A 225 7.15 12.28 0.19
CA ASN A 225 6.99 12.08 1.62
C ASN A 225 7.63 13.20 2.45
N LEU A 226 8.93 13.46 2.21
CA LEU A 226 9.65 14.55 2.86
C LEU A 226 9.00 15.91 2.60
N LYS A 227 8.56 16.17 1.36
CA LYS A 227 7.89 17.42 0.99
C LYS A 227 6.57 17.58 1.76
N ASN A 228 5.71 16.57 1.71
CA ASN A 228 4.40 16.59 2.37
C ASN A 228 4.53 16.87 3.87
N VAL A 229 5.49 16.25 4.54
CA VAL A 229 5.69 16.42 5.98
C VAL A 229 6.32 17.77 6.30
N THR A 230 7.33 18.21 5.55
CA THR A 230 7.99 19.52 5.79
C THR A 230 7.14 20.74 5.41
N GLU A 231 6.13 20.59 4.55
CA GLU A 231 5.15 21.63 4.23
C GLU A 231 4.01 21.72 5.27
N ARG A 232 3.63 20.59 5.88
CA ARG A 232 2.53 20.52 6.86
C ARG A 232 2.94 20.85 8.29
N PHE A 233 4.19 20.58 8.65
CA PHE A 233 4.66 20.68 10.03
C PHE A 233 5.93 21.53 10.12
N ASN A 234 6.12 22.20 11.27
CA ASN A 234 7.30 23.03 11.53
C ASN A 234 8.34 22.28 12.36
N PHE A 235 9.33 21.71 11.69
CA PHE A 235 10.48 21.02 12.32
C PHE A 235 11.71 21.92 12.54
N GLY A 236 11.55 23.23 12.37
CA GLY A 236 12.66 24.18 12.40
C GLY A 236 13.60 24.03 11.20
N SER A 237 14.91 24.11 11.45
CA SER A 237 15.91 24.13 10.37
C SER A 237 16.16 22.74 9.78
N LEU A 238 15.60 22.49 8.58
CA LEU A 238 15.87 21.27 7.81
C LEU A 238 17.37 21.05 7.57
N LYS A 239 18.16 22.11 7.39
CA LYS A 239 19.63 22.01 7.24
C LYS A 239 20.28 21.42 8.49
N LYS A 240 19.88 21.88 9.67
CA LYS A 240 20.43 21.44 10.95
C LYS A 240 20.07 19.97 11.19
N ARG A 241 18.82 19.60 10.94
CA ARG A 241 18.36 18.21 11.03
C ARG A 241 19.12 17.31 10.06
N PHE A 242 19.25 17.71 8.79
CA PHE A 242 20.04 17.00 7.80
C PHE A 242 21.49 16.75 8.27
N ASP A 243 22.16 17.74 8.88
CA ASP A 243 23.52 17.54 9.41
C ASP A 243 23.56 16.53 10.57
N GLN A 244 22.54 16.54 11.43
CA GLN A 244 22.44 15.58 12.53
C GLN A 244 22.22 14.16 12.01
N ILE A 245 21.31 13.97 11.06
CA ILE A 245 21.03 12.66 10.46
C ILE A 245 22.21 12.16 9.64
N TRP A 246 22.90 13.04 8.90
CA TRP A 246 24.14 12.68 8.22
C TRP A 246 25.16 12.07 9.20
N ALA A 247 25.33 12.67 10.38
CA ALA A 247 26.26 12.16 11.39
C ALA A 247 25.83 10.77 11.94
N LYS A 248 24.52 10.54 12.08
CA LYS A 248 23.96 9.24 12.51
C LYS A 248 23.94 8.18 11.40
N SER A 249 24.13 8.57 10.14
CA SER A 249 24.05 7.64 8.99
C SER A 249 25.27 6.75 8.80
N HIS A 250 26.31 6.88 9.65
CA HIS A 250 27.52 6.04 9.65
C HIS A 250 28.20 5.89 8.27
N ILE A 251 28.15 6.93 7.43
CA ILE A 251 28.75 6.93 6.09
C ILE A 251 30.28 6.83 6.20
N LYS A 252 30.84 5.67 5.83
CA LYS A 252 32.29 5.44 5.82
C LYS A 252 32.96 5.90 4.52
N SER A 253 32.28 5.74 3.38
CA SER A 253 32.79 6.08 2.05
C SER A 253 31.84 7.05 1.37
N ILE A 254 32.25 8.31 1.25
CA ILE A 254 31.42 9.36 0.66
C ILE A 254 31.40 9.19 -0.87
N THR A 255 30.20 8.99 -1.44
CA THR A 255 29.97 9.02 -2.89
C THR A 255 29.63 10.43 -3.34
N VAL A 256 28.63 11.04 -2.71
CA VAL A 256 28.20 12.42 -2.97
C VAL A 256 28.52 13.28 -1.75
N PRO A 257 29.32 14.35 -1.87
CA PRO A 257 29.70 15.18 -0.73
C PRO A 257 28.48 15.77 0.01
N LYS A 258 28.53 15.81 1.35
CA LYS A 258 27.43 16.30 2.22
C LYS A 258 26.75 17.59 1.73
N LYS A 259 27.55 18.61 1.39
CA LYS A 259 27.03 19.90 0.90
C LYS A 259 26.28 19.73 -0.42
N THR A 260 26.75 18.85 -1.29
CA THR A 260 26.10 18.52 -2.56
C THR A 260 24.83 17.71 -2.33
N SER A 261 24.85 16.70 -1.44
CA SER A 261 23.66 15.93 -1.06
C SER A 261 22.53 16.83 -0.57
N TYR A 262 22.83 17.81 0.28
CA TYR A 262 21.84 18.78 0.74
C TYR A 262 21.30 19.66 -0.40
N LYS A 263 22.13 20.06 -1.37
CA LYS A 263 21.66 20.80 -2.56
C LYS A 263 20.70 19.97 -3.40
N PHE A 264 20.98 18.68 -3.58
CA PHE A 264 20.06 17.77 -4.29
C PHE A 264 18.74 17.62 -3.53
N LEU A 265 18.77 17.51 -2.20
CA LEU A 265 17.55 17.52 -1.38
C LEU A 265 16.73 18.79 -1.64
N GLN A 266 17.37 19.97 -1.59
CA GLN A 266 16.67 21.24 -1.84
C GLN A 266 16.06 21.31 -3.25
N LYS A 267 16.80 20.87 -4.28
CA LYS A 267 16.29 20.82 -5.65
C LYS A 267 15.08 19.88 -5.78
N ALA A 268 15.19 18.67 -5.23
CA ALA A 268 14.12 17.68 -5.27
C ALA A 268 12.86 18.19 -4.56
N LEU A 269 12.99 18.76 -3.36
CA LEU A 269 11.86 19.36 -2.63
C LEU A 269 11.25 20.57 -3.35
N SER A 270 12.05 21.32 -4.13
CA SER A 270 11.55 22.41 -4.97
C SER A 270 10.82 21.96 -6.25
N GLY A 271 10.71 20.64 -6.48
CA GLY A 271 9.99 20.07 -7.63
C GLY A 271 10.85 19.91 -8.89
N ALA A 272 12.18 19.83 -8.75
CA ALA A 272 13.03 19.43 -9.88
C ALA A 272 12.72 18.00 -10.34
N ASP A 273 12.95 17.71 -11.62
CA ASP A 273 12.75 16.40 -12.21
C ASP A 273 13.69 15.36 -11.58
N ILE A 274 13.11 14.33 -10.96
CA ILE A 274 13.88 13.31 -10.23
C ILE A 274 14.69 12.43 -11.19
N GLU A 275 14.20 12.17 -12.40
CA GLU A 275 14.93 11.39 -13.40
C GLU A 275 16.17 12.16 -13.87
N GLU A 276 16.03 13.47 -14.13
CA GLU A 276 17.16 14.34 -14.48
C GLU A 276 18.19 14.42 -13.34
N LEU A 277 17.75 14.58 -12.09
CA LEU A 277 18.65 14.59 -10.95
C LEU A 277 19.38 13.25 -10.77
N ASN A 278 18.69 12.13 -10.98
CA ASN A 278 19.30 10.81 -10.93
C ASN A 278 20.33 10.61 -12.06
N PHE A 279 20.03 11.05 -13.27
CA PHE A 279 20.97 11.04 -14.39
C PHE A 279 22.25 11.81 -14.06
N ASP A 280 22.11 13.06 -13.58
CA ASP A 280 23.23 13.89 -13.15
C ASP A 280 24.10 13.23 -12.06
N LEU A 281 23.45 12.60 -11.09
CA LEU A 281 24.12 11.89 -9.99
C LEU A 281 24.88 10.66 -10.50
N ARG A 282 24.27 9.90 -11.41
CA ARG A 282 24.88 8.72 -12.05
C ARG A 282 26.17 9.09 -12.76
N GLU A 283 26.07 10.03 -13.71
CA GLU A 283 27.21 10.48 -14.53
C GLU A 283 28.36 11.01 -13.68
N LYS A 284 28.04 11.83 -12.67
CA LYS A 284 29.06 12.58 -11.94
C LYS A 284 29.73 11.80 -10.81
N TYR A 285 28.99 10.96 -10.10
CA TYR A 285 29.45 10.36 -8.84
C TYR A 285 29.51 8.84 -8.88
N PHE A 286 28.53 8.21 -9.53
CA PHE A 286 28.32 6.77 -9.43
C PHE A 286 29.06 5.99 -10.53
N ASN A 287 29.00 6.41 -11.81
CA ASN A 287 29.76 5.75 -12.89
C ASN A 287 31.27 5.75 -12.57
N LYS A 288 31.80 6.88 -12.09
CA LYS A 288 33.21 7.00 -11.68
C LYS A 288 33.60 6.07 -10.53
N LYS A 289 32.68 5.82 -9.59
CA LYS A 289 32.96 5.05 -8.37
C LYS A 289 32.76 3.54 -8.57
N TYR A 290 31.76 3.16 -9.35
CA TYR A 290 31.34 1.76 -9.52
C TYR A 290 31.71 1.17 -10.89
N GLY A 291 32.26 1.98 -11.81
CA GLY A 291 33.01 1.49 -12.96
C GLY A 291 32.18 0.78 -14.02
N ILE A 292 31.19 1.49 -14.58
CA ILE A 292 30.58 1.18 -15.88
C ILE A 292 30.91 2.31 -16.84
#